data_AF-A0A8W8HRH5-F1
#
_entry.id   AF-A0A8W8HRH5-F1
#
_cell.length_a   1.000
_cell.length_b   1.000
_cell.length_c   1.000
_cell.angle_alpha   90.00
_cell.angle_beta   90.00
_cell.angle_gamma   90.00
#
_symmetry.space_group_name_H-M   'P 1'
#
loop_
_entity.id
_entity.type
_entity.pdbx_description
1 polymer ?
#
loop_
_entity_poly.entity_id
_entity_poly.type
_entity_poly.pdbx_seq_one_letter_code
_entity_poly.pdbx_strand_id
1 'polypeptide(L)'
;MSADLTIGSVPAYYREVYEILCPHNEQVDKDLFIQLLLKSSLPRPTISQIWDMVESKQGYLTRVGLYKALALTALAQQGKTVSEKLLESFSGHELPRPNLGDLSDLRATSIKMRRQKSPNVLGYSYHELCKLDTIKVELVPEKKGLILKHVEYEVTSQVCKTTVLRRYNDFLAFQEMLMMRFPYRLIPRLPPKKMMGGNREFIEQRRKALRRFLNLIARHPQMYDDKLVKFFFSYSGTDMQHKMKEVFRGIPDEFMTSNLASQAKDLVPMDTQTQLGNSKEHVRIVYNSVCKLKDIAERMVTRATNYACDMLQFGQELSHLSNDNTPISAWATGTNDTWSHLQKGFKHVSVEYAAISEKSSTEAADEDERVLEKISFFQDMLISYRDLCERHEKGVLQDHQRAIAKMGQYKKKKMSATVSSSEAGAVEQLEQKILDQESQIANMENRNYYSLHCLQMETQLIHANLDILYDILGDMTKIQAKAHGDLAKVWGDILPIIDNLQGPRPDSPARLSPVGSPSSNSHPGITV
;
A
#
# COMPACT_ATOMS: atom_id res chain seq x y z
N MET A 1 28.11 15.94 -44.09
CA MET A 1 27.98 14.57 -43.55
C MET A 1 27.53 14.75 -42.11
N SER A 2 26.27 14.43 -41.78
CA SER A 2 25.77 14.59 -40.41
C SER A 2 26.54 13.64 -39.50
N ALA A 3 27.09 14.13 -38.39
CA ALA A 3 27.66 13.27 -37.36
C ALA A 3 26.63 12.19 -36.98
N ASP A 4 26.93 10.94 -37.31
CA ASP A 4 26.07 9.79 -37.04
C ASP A 4 26.11 9.52 -35.53
N LEU A 5 25.21 10.18 -34.80
CA LEU A 5 24.98 9.95 -33.38
C LEU A 5 24.28 8.61 -33.19
N THR A 6 25.02 7.52 -33.41
CA THR A 6 24.55 6.16 -33.14
C THR A 6 24.41 5.96 -31.63
N ILE A 7 23.35 5.23 -31.24
CA ILE A 7 22.79 5.08 -29.88
C ILE A 7 23.83 4.72 -28.78
N GLY A 8 24.99 4.17 -29.16
CA GLY A 8 26.07 3.77 -28.26
C GLY A 8 27.02 4.89 -27.80
N SER A 9 27.03 6.07 -28.44
CA SER A 9 27.99 7.16 -28.17
C SER A 9 27.44 8.30 -27.27
N VAL A 10 26.17 8.21 -26.87
CA VAL A 10 25.44 9.31 -26.21
C VAL A 10 25.33 9.08 -24.69
N PRO A 11 25.51 10.12 -23.85
CA PRO A 11 25.40 9.99 -22.39
C PRO A 11 24.07 9.38 -21.91
N ALA A 12 24.09 8.60 -20.83
CA ALA A 12 22.87 8.00 -20.26
C ALA A 12 21.79 9.05 -19.91
N TYR A 13 22.21 10.23 -19.45
CA TYR A 13 21.33 11.35 -19.16
C TYR A 13 20.49 11.79 -20.37
N TYR A 14 21.02 11.74 -21.58
CA TYR A 14 20.28 12.13 -22.78
C TYR A 14 19.18 11.12 -23.09
N ARG A 15 19.44 9.82 -22.85
CA ARG A 15 18.43 8.77 -23.00
C ARG A 15 17.29 8.96 -22.00
N GLU A 16 17.61 9.29 -20.74
CA GLU A 16 16.62 9.62 -19.72
C GLU A 16 15.76 10.83 -20.11
N VAL A 17 16.37 11.90 -20.61
CA VAL A 17 15.64 13.08 -21.08
C VAL A 17 14.76 12.75 -22.29
N TYR A 18 15.25 11.94 -23.22
CA TYR A 18 14.46 11.49 -24.36
C TYR A 18 13.23 10.69 -23.91
N GLU A 19 13.38 9.79 -22.95
CA GLU A 19 12.24 9.05 -22.39
C GLU A 19 11.21 10.01 -21.79
N ILE A 20 11.63 11.04 -21.03
CA ILE A 20 10.71 12.05 -20.49
C ILE A 20 9.99 12.78 -21.64
N LEU A 21 10.70 13.21 -22.66
CA LEU A 21 10.16 14.04 -23.73
C LEU A 21 9.39 13.27 -24.81
N CYS A 22 9.52 11.96 -24.87
CA CYS A 22 8.88 11.10 -25.85
C CYS A 22 7.78 10.26 -25.18
N PRO A 23 6.62 10.85 -24.84
CA PRO A 23 5.55 10.08 -24.23
C PRO A 23 4.95 9.04 -25.19
N HIS A 24 5.05 9.21 -26.52
CA HIS A 24 4.48 8.29 -27.51
C HIS A 24 5.32 8.21 -28.80
N ASN A 25 5.20 7.08 -29.53
CA ASN A 25 5.52 6.94 -30.97
C ASN A 25 6.92 7.41 -31.44
N GLU A 26 7.95 7.29 -30.60
CA GLU A 26 9.33 7.70 -30.92
C GLU A 26 9.50 9.17 -31.33
N GLN A 27 8.49 10.01 -31.06
CA GLN A 27 8.52 11.45 -31.37
C GLN A 27 8.54 12.27 -30.08
N VAL A 28 9.41 13.27 -30.09
CA VAL A 28 9.53 14.20 -28.97
C VAL A 28 8.37 15.20 -28.99
N ASP A 29 7.66 15.29 -27.86
CA ASP A 29 6.56 16.21 -27.68
C ASP A 29 7.07 17.66 -27.64
N LYS A 30 6.48 18.50 -28.50
CA LYS A 30 6.91 19.89 -28.71
C LYS A 30 6.79 20.73 -27.44
N ASP A 31 5.69 20.59 -26.70
CA ASP A 31 5.44 21.39 -25.50
C ASP A 31 6.40 20.99 -24.37
N LEU A 32 6.62 19.68 -24.19
CA LEU A 32 7.60 19.20 -23.22
C LEU A 32 9.02 19.64 -23.57
N PHE A 33 9.39 19.63 -24.85
CA PHE A 33 10.72 20.06 -25.28
C PHE A 33 10.93 21.56 -25.08
N ILE A 34 9.93 22.40 -25.34
CA ILE A 34 9.97 23.83 -25.03
C ILE A 34 10.15 24.04 -23.52
N GLN A 35 9.36 23.35 -22.68
CA GLN A 35 9.48 23.42 -21.22
C GLN A 35 10.88 23.01 -20.74
N LEU A 36 11.49 22.00 -21.38
CA LEU A 36 12.87 21.60 -21.09
C LEU A 36 13.88 22.70 -21.43
N LEU A 37 13.81 23.27 -22.64
CA LEU A 37 14.75 24.32 -23.05
C LEU A 37 14.65 25.56 -22.16
N LEU A 38 13.46 25.90 -21.67
CA LEU A 38 13.28 27.00 -20.71
C LEU A 38 14.00 26.75 -19.38
N LYS A 39 14.24 25.50 -18.98
CA LYS A 39 15.03 25.15 -17.79
C LYS A 39 16.54 25.30 -17.99
N SER A 40 17.02 25.51 -19.22
CA SER A 40 18.46 25.67 -19.51
C SER A 40 19.05 27.00 -19.03
N SER A 41 18.23 27.95 -18.60
CA SER A 41 18.66 29.31 -18.23
C SER A 41 19.38 30.08 -19.35
N LEU A 42 19.27 29.62 -20.61
CA LEU A 42 19.81 30.32 -21.77
C LEU A 42 18.89 31.48 -22.20
N PRO A 43 19.42 32.55 -22.82
CA PRO A 43 18.61 33.60 -23.40
C PRO A 43 17.63 33.07 -24.46
N ARG A 44 16.41 33.64 -24.52
CA ARG A 44 15.38 33.25 -25.51
C ARG A 44 15.88 33.25 -26.98
N PRO A 45 16.70 34.20 -27.44
CA PRO A 45 17.25 34.15 -28.80
C PRO A 45 18.10 32.89 -29.06
N THR A 46 18.91 32.49 -28.09
CA THR A 46 19.74 31.28 -28.17
C THR A 46 18.89 30.02 -28.18
N ILE A 47 17.83 29.97 -27.37
CA ILE A 47 16.87 28.86 -27.36
C ILE A 47 16.17 28.73 -28.73
N SER A 48 15.72 29.84 -29.31
CA SER A 48 15.13 29.85 -30.67
C SER A 48 16.13 29.36 -31.71
N GLN A 49 17.38 29.83 -31.61
CA GLN A 49 18.44 29.41 -32.52
C GLN A 49 18.72 27.90 -32.43
N ILE A 50 18.71 27.33 -31.22
CA ILE A 50 18.85 25.87 -31.02
C ILE A 50 17.64 25.14 -31.61
N TRP A 51 16.42 25.62 -31.35
CA TRP A 51 15.18 25.05 -31.88
C TRP A 51 15.21 24.96 -33.42
N ASP A 52 15.49 26.07 -34.09
CA ASP A 52 15.49 26.17 -35.54
C ASP A 52 16.54 25.26 -36.20
N MET A 53 17.64 24.95 -35.50
CA MET A 53 18.67 24.03 -35.99
C MET A 53 18.28 22.55 -35.90
N VAL A 54 17.43 22.18 -34.95
CA VAL A 54 17.11 20.77 -34.67
C VAL A 54 15.73 20.34 -35.16
N GLU A 55 14.84 21.29 -35.44
CA GLU A 55 13.51 21.00 -35.99
C GLU A 55 13.64 20.38 -37.39
N SER A 56 12.92 19.27 -37.62
CA SER A 56 12.92 18.64 -38.94
C SER A 56 12.06 19.43 -39.92
N LYS A 57 12.33 19.30 -41.23
CA LYS A 57 11.49 19.87 -42.29
C LYS A 57 10.01 19.42 -42.25
N GLN A 58 9.70 18.39 -41.47
CA GLN A 58 8.37 17.82 -41.31
C GLN A 58 7.66 18.31 -40.03
N GLY A 59 8.27 19.24 -39.27
CA GLY A 59 7.63 19.92 -38.12
C GLY A 59 7.63 19.15 -36.81
N TYR A 60 8.39 18.06 -36.71
CA TYR A 60 8.58 17.30 -35.47
C TYR A 60 10.06 17.09 -35.13
N LEU A 61 10.37 16.85 -33.85
CA LEU A 61 11.73 16.62 -33.38
C LEU A 61 12.04 15.12 -33.29
N THR A 62 13.10 14.69 -33.97
CA THR A 62 13.58 13.30 -33.92
C THR A 62 14.44 13.05 -32.69
N ARG A 63 14.65 11.77 -32.34
CA ARG A 63 15.60 11.36 -31.29
C ARG A 63 16.99 11.97 -31.47
N VAL A 64 17.49 11.95 -32.71
CA VAL A 64 18.80 12.54 -33.07
C VAL A 64 18.76 14.06 -32.92
N GLY A 65 17.67 14.71 -33.36
CA GLY A 65 17.46 16.15 -33.18
C GLY A 65 17.50 16.56 -31.70
N LEU A 66 16.88 15.79 -30.81
CA LEU A 66 16.94 16.05 -29.38
C LEU A 66 18.37 15.92 -28.82
N TYR A 67 19.11 14.87 -29.19
CA TYR A 67 20.48 14.70 -28.71
C TYR A 67 21.38 15.84 -29.17
N LYS A 68 21.23 16.30 -30.42
CA LYS A 68 21.89 17.52 -30.89
C LYS A 68 21.49 18.74 -30.06
N ALA A 69 20.20 18.92 -29.78
CA ALA A 69 19.72 20.05 -28.99
C ALA A 69 20.32 20.09 -27.59
N LEU A 70 20.39 18.96 -26.91
CA LEU A 70 20.99 18.83 -25.58
C LEU A 70 22.49 19.17 -25.60
N ALA A 71 23.21 18.69 -26.61
CA ALA A 71 24.63 19.00 -26.77
C ALA A 71 24.87 20.47 -27.07
N LEU A 72 24.09 21.06 -27.98
CA LEU A 72 24.14 22.49 -28.30
C LEU A 72 23.77 23.36 -27.09
N THR A 73 22.80 22.92 -26.29
CA THR A 73 22.42 23.58 -25.04
C THR A 73 23.59 23.59 -24.05
N ALA A 74 24.27 22.45 -23.88
CA ALA A 74 25.43 22.35 -23.00
C ALA A 74 26.60 23.23 -23.48
N LEU A 75 26.87 23.26 -24.79
CA LEU A 75 27.91 24.10 -25.38
C LEU A 75 27.58 25.59 -25.23
N ALA A 76 26.32 25.98 -25.42
CA ALA A 76 25.87 27.35 -25.21
C ALA A 76 26.03 27.79 -23.74
N GLN A 77 25.73 26.89 -22.79
CA GLN A 77 25.94 27.15 -21.36
C GLN A 77 27.43 27.33 -20.99
N GLN A 78 28.34 26.77 -21.78
CA GLN A 78 29.79 26.97 -21.66
C GLN A 78 30.29 28.26 -22.35
N GLY A 79 29.38 29.08 -22.89
CA GLY A 79 29.73 30.32 -23.60
C GLY A 79 30.19 30.13 -25.05
N LYS A 80 30.04 28.92 -25.62
CA LYS A 80 30.36 28.67 -27.04
C LYS A 80 29.20 29.10 -27.94
N THR A 81 29.51 29.58 -29.14
CA THR A 81 28.51 29.93 -30.15
C THR A 81 27.78 28.69 -30.66
N VAL A 82 26.45 28.69 -30.71
CA VAL A 82 25.65 27.56 -31.20
C VAL A 82 25.95 27.32 -32.69
N SER A 83 26.54 26.16 -33.02
CA SER A 83 26.85 25.77 -34.41
C SER A 83 26.94 24.25 -34.54
N GLU A 84 26.33 23.66 -35.58
CA GLU A 84 26.43 22.22 -35.84
C GLU A 84 27.88 21.75 -36.10
N LYS A 85 28.75 22.61 -36.65
CA LYS A 85 30.16 22.30 -36.88
C LYS A 85 30.91 21.97 -35.59
N LEU A 86 30.46 22.51 -34.45
CA LEU A 86 31.06 22.18 -33.16
C LEU A 86 30.75 20.73 -32.74
N LEU A 87 29.63 20.16 -33.18
CA LEU A 87 29.29 18.77 -32.86
C LEU A 87 30.16 17.77 -33.64
N GLU A 88 30.66 18.15 -34.81
CA GLU A 88 31.61 17.34 -35.60
C GLU A 88 32.93 17.14 -34.85
N SER A 89 33.32 18.08 -33.97
CA SER A 89 34.52 17.93 -33.14
C SER A 89 34.42 16.87 -32.04
N PHE A 90 33.22 16.34 -31.79
CA PHE A 90 32.95 15.30 -30.79
C PHE A 90 32.76 13.90 -31.40
N SER A 91 33.10 13.70 -32.68
CA SER A 91 33.10 12.36 -33.31
C SER A 91 34.09 11.41 -32.61
N GLY A 92 33.59 10.63 -31.64
CA GLY A 92 34.39 9.70 -30.82
C GLY A 92 34.62 10.13 -29.37
N HIS A 93 34.13 11.30 -28.96
CA HIS A 93 34.19 11.79 -27.57
C HIS A 93 32.78 11.89 -26.96
N GLU A 94 32.69 11.77 -25.64
CA GLU A 94 31.40 11.89 -24.94
C GLU A 94 30.85 13.33 -25.07
N LEU A 95 29.56 13.43 -25.39
CA LEU A 95 28.88 14.72 -25.54
C LEU A 95 28.71 15.44 -24.19
N PRO A 96 28.82 16.78 -24.16
CA PRO A 96 28.73 17.56 -22.91
C PRO A 96 27.34 17.50 -22.30
N ARG A 97 27.24 17.42 -20.97
CA ARG A 97 25.94 17.39 -20.27
C ARG A 97 25.39 18.81 -20.04
N PRO A 98 24.15 19.13 -20.45
CA PRO A 98 23.53 20.42 -20.13
C PRO A 98 23.06 20.45 -18.67
N ASN A 99 23.07 21.63 -18.06
CA ASN A 99 22.48 21.88 -16.76
C ASN A 99 21.00 22.29 -16.93
N LEU A 100 20.07 21.38 -16.63
CA LEU A 100 18.62 21.58 -16.80
C LEU A 100 17.84 21.54 -15.48
N GLY A 101 18.55 21.53 -14.34
CA GLY A 101 17.95 21.43 -13.01
C GLY A 101 17.14 20.14 -12.79
N ASP A 102 16.16 20.20 -11.89
CA ASP A 102 15.23 19.11 -11.61
C ASP A 102 14.16 18.97 -12.71
N LEU A 103 14.03 17.74 -13.21
CA LEU A 103 13.09 17.37 -14.27
C LEU A 103 11.84 16.62 -13.73
N SER A 104 11.67 16.52 -12.41
CA SER A 104 10.55 15.79 -11.79
C SER A 104 9.18 16.28 -12.28
N ASP A 105 8.97 17.60 -12.37
CA ASP A 105 7.72 18.18 -12.89
C ASP A 105 7.47 17.83 -14.35
N LEU A 106 8.53 17.84 -15.17
CA LEU A 106 8.44 17.52 -16.59
C LEU A 106 8.14 16.04 -16.80
N ARG A 107 8.77 15.17 -15.98
CA ARG A 107 8.47 13.74 -15.92
C ARG A 107 7.03 13.49 -15.51
N ALA A 108 6.52 14.19 -14.49
CA ALA A 108 5.13 14.07 -14.04
C ALA A 108 4.14 14.48 -15.16
N THR A 109 4.43 15.57 -15.87
CA THR A 109 3.62 16.03 -17.02
C THR A 109 3.64 15.00 -18.15
N SER A 110 4.82 14.48 -18.52
CA SER A 110 4.96 13.44 -19.54
C SER A 110 4.16 12.19 -19.20
N ILE A 111 4.27 11.69 -17.97
CA ILE A 111 3.52 10.52 -17.49
C ILE A 111 2.02 10.79 -17.56
N LYS A 112 1.55 11.99 -17.17
CA LYS A 112 0.14 12.37 -17.28
C LYS A 112 -0.33 12.37 -18.73
N MET A 113 0.47 12.88 -19.67
CA MET A 113 0.17 12.84 -21.09
C MET A 113 0.09 11.40 -21.64
N ARG A 114 0.99 10.50 -21.22
CA ARG A 114 0.94 9.06 -21.55
C ARG A 114 -0.38 8.42 -21.17
N ARG A 115 -0.80 8.64 -19.92
CA ARG A 115 -2.05 8.10 -19.38
C ARG A 115 -3.28 8.64 -20.11
N GLN A 116 -3.27 9.91 -20.52
CA GLN A 116 -4.39 10.52 -21.24
C GLN A 116 -4.55 9.99 -22.67
N LYS A 117 -3.43 9.76 -23.38
CA LYS A 117 -3.44 9.30 -24.78
C LYS A 117 -3.52 7.77 -24.91
N SER A 118 -3.25 7.03 -23.84
CA SER A 118 -3.37 5.56 -23.77
C SER A 118 -4.43 5.13 -22.74
N PRO A 119 -5.73 5.39 -22.97
CA PRO A 119 -6.79 5.18 -21.98
C PRO A 119 -6.97 3.73 -21.52
N ASN A 120 -6.42 2.76 -22.24
CA ASN A 120 -6.45 1.32 -21.91
C ASN A 120 -5.27 0.85 -21.05
N VAL A 121 -4.37 1.76 -20.67
CA VAL A 121 -3.18 1.45 -19.85
C VAL A 121 -3.22 2.31 -18.59
N LEU A 122 -3.24 1.66 -17.43
CA LEU A 122 -3.28 2.34 -16.13
C LEU A 122 -2.05 3.22 -15.94
N GLY A 123 -0.87 2.67 -16.22
CA GLY A 123 0.39 3.41 -16.22
C GLY A 123 0.81 3.92 -14.84
N TYR A 124 0.50 3.18 -13.77
CA TYR A 124 0.99 3.44 -12.41
C TYR A 124 1.81 2.24 -11.92
N SER A 125 2.94 2.51 -11.27
CA SER A 125 3.64 1.52 -10.43
C SER A 125 3.11 1.53 -8.99
N TYR A 126 3.37 0.46 -8.23
CA TYR A 126 2.99 0.37 -6.81
C TYR A 126 3.45 1.59 -6.00
N HIS A 127 4.72 1.98 -6.17
CA HIS A 127 5.30 3.10 -5.45
C HIS A 127 4.67 4.45 -5.82
N GLU A 128 4.26 4.64 -7.08
CA GLU A 128 3.52 5.84 -7.47
C GLU A 128 2.12 5.87 -6.84
N LEU A 129 1.44 4.73 -6.76
CA LEU A 129 0.14 4.62 -6.06
C LEU A 129 0.29 4.96 -4.58
N CYS A 130 1.32 4.45 -3.91
CA CYS A 130 1.60 4.77 -2.51
C CYS A 130 1.87 6.27 -2.28
N LYS A 131 2.40 6.97 -3.28
CA LYS A 131 2.68 8.41 -3.23
C LYS A 131 1.45 9.30 -3.45
N LEU A 132 0.35 8.77 -3.98
CA LEU A 132 -0.87 9.55 -4.19
C LEU A 132 -1.43 10.09 -2.88
N ASP A 133 -1.43 9.28 -1.83
CA ASP A 133 -1.60 9.72 -0.44
C ASP A 133 -1.23 8.59 0.54
N THR A 134 -0.99 8.97 1.79
CA THR A 134 -0.93 8.04 2.92
C THR A 134 -1.79 8.59 4.05
N ILE A 135 -2.81 7.83 4.42
CA ILE A 135 -3.77 8.21 5.44
C ILE A 135 -3.41 7.54 6.76
N LYS A 136 -3.24 8.34 7.82
CA LYS A 136 -3.14 7.85 9.20
C LYS A 136 -4.50 7.89 9.86
N VAL A 137 -4.81 6.87 10.65
CA VAL A 137 -6.05 6.78 11.43
C VAL A 137 -5.69 6.37 12.84
N GLU A 138 -5.98 7.24 13.80
CA GLU A 138 -5.71 7.02 15.22
C GLU A 138 -7.00 7.15 16.04
N LEU A 139 -7.03 6.50 17.20
CA LEU A 139 -8.16 6.60 18.12
C LEU A 139 -8.04 7.88 18.93
N VAL A 140 -9.12 8.65 19.00
CA VAL A 140 -9.17 9.81 19.90
C VAL A 140 -9.25 9.29 21.34
N PRO A 141 -8.29 9.65 22.22
CA PRO A 141 -8.31 9.19 23.60
C PRO A 141 -9.48 9.80 24.37
N GLU A 142 -10.16 9.00 25.17
CA GLU A 142 -11.18 9.47 26.11
C GLU A 142 -10.49 10.32 27.20
N LYS A 143 -10.71 11.64 27.17
CA LYS A 143 -10.20 12.54 28.21
C LYS A 143 -10.99 12.33 29.50
N LYS A 144 -10.31 12.24 30.64
CA LYS A 144 -10.94 12.16 31.97
C LYS A 144 -11.99 13.29 32.12
N GLY A 145 -13.26 12.92 32.31
CA GLY A 145 -14.38 13.85 32.49
C GLY A 145 -15.23 14.16 31.25
N LEU A 146 -14.82 13.71 30.05
CA LEU A 146 -15.61 13.86 28.81
C LEU A 146 -16.09 12.48 28.33
N ILE A 147 -17.39 12.22 28.46
CA ILE A 147 -18.00 11.01 27.90
C ILE A 147 -18.32 11.29 26.42
N LEU A 148 -17.50 10.75 25.51
CA LEU A 148 -17.81 10.77 24.09
C LEU A 148 -19.00 9.84 23.83
N LYS A 149 -20.03 10.34 23.14
CA LYS A 149 -21.21 9.53 22.76
C LYS A 149 -20.86 8.39 21.81
N HIS A 150 -19.78 8.55 21.04
CA HIS A 150 -19.32 7.61 20.03
C HIS A 150 -17.78 7.57 20.00
N VAL A 151 -17.22 6.45 19.57
CA VAL A 151 -15.79 6.36 19.25
C VAL A 151 -15.49 7.26 18.05
N GLU A 152 -14.52 8.15 18.22
CA GLU A 152 -14.02 9.04 17.19
C GLU A 152 -12.60 8.66 16.77
N TYR A 153 -12.31 8.92 15.51
CA TYR A 153 -11.03 8.64 14.85
C TYR A 153 -10.44 9.94 14.36
N GLU A 154 -9.16 10.15 14.65
CA GLU A 154 -8.37 11.19 14.02
C GLU A 154 -7.87 10.67 12.67
N VAL A 155 -8.29 11.32 11.59
CA VAL A 155 -7.93 10.96 10.21
C VAL A 155 -7.02 12.04 9.66
N THR A 156 -5.78 11.66 9.32
CA THR A 156 -4.77 12.58 8.80
C THR A 156 -4.36 12.20 7.38
N SER A 157 -4.56 13.10 6.42
CA SER A 157 -4.04 12.98 5.05
C SER A 157 -2.69 13.70 4.94
N GLN A 158 -1.67 12.99 4.46
CA GLN A 158 -0.34 13.57 4.29
C GLN A 158 -0.29 14.54 3.11
N VAL A 159 -1.00 14.23 2.02
CA VAL A 159 -1.01 15.06 0.81
C VAL A 159 -1.90 16.29 0.99
N CYS A 160 -3.08 16.16 1.61
CA CYS A 160 -3.94 17.30 1.89
C CYS A 160 -3.42 18.15 3.06
N LYS A 161 -2.51 17.61 3.88
CA LYS A 161 -1.98 18.24 5.11
C LYS A 161 -3.11 18.64 6.07
N THR A 162 -4.13 17.78 6.17
CA THR A 162 -5.30 17.99 7.01
C THR A 162 -5.44 16.87 8.01
N THR A 163 -5.95 17.23 9.20
CA THR A 163 -6.34 16.30 10.26
C THR A 163 -7.77 16.61 10.65
N VAL A 164 -8.64 15.61 10.57
CA VAL A 164 -10.08 15.76 10.81
C VAL A 164 -10.60 14.65 11.70
N LEU A 165 -11.65 14.93 12.47
CA LEU A 165 -12.32 13.94 13.31
C LEU A 165 -13.44 13.26 12.52
N ARG A 166 -13.50 11.93 12.60
CA ARG A 166 -14.53 11.12 11.97
C ARG A 166 -15.05 10.06 12.93
N ARG A 167 -16.35 9.84 12.96
CA ARG A 167 -16.96 8.68 13.65
C ARG A 167 -17.29 7.60 12.64
N TYR A 168 -17.47 6.36 13.11
CA TYR A 168 -17.74 5.20 12.24
C TYR A 168 -18.91 5.40 11.24
N ASN A 169 -19.99 6.08 11.64
CA ASN A 169 -21.11 6.36 10.74
C ASN A 169 -20.75 7.32 9.59
N ASP A 170 -19.74 8.17 9.75
CA ASP A 170 -19.28 9.05 8.66
C ASP A 170 -18.61 8.22 7.57
N PHE A 171 -17.86 7.16 7.96
CA PHE A 171 -17.27 6.22 7.00
C PHE A 171 -18.35 5.45 6.23
N LEU A 172 -19.41 4.99 6.91
CA LEU A 172 -20.55 4.34 6.25
C LEU A 172 -21.19 5.24 5.19
N ALA A 173 -21.47 6.50 5.56
CA ALA A 173 -22.01 7.47 4.63
C ALA A 173 -21.05 7.76 3.47
N PHE A 174 -19.74 7.78 3.73
CA PHE A 174 -18.74 8.00 2.70
C PHE A 174 -18.66 6.83 1.72
N GLN A 175 -18.66 5.59 2.22
CA GLN A 175 -18.71 4.39 1.38
C GLN A 175 -19.97 4.36 0.50
N GLU A 176 -21.14 4.70 1.05
CA GLU A 176 -22.40 4.80 0.30
C GLU A 176 -22.29 5.82 -0.84
N MET A 177 -21.76 7.02 -0.56
CA MET A 177 -21.54 8.07 -1.56
C MET A 177 -20.51 7.65 -2.62
N LEU A 178 -19.45 6.95 -2.24
CA LEU A 178 -18.45 6.40 -3.16
C LEU A 178 -19.06 5.36 -4.10
N MET A 179 -19.91 4.47 -3.60
CA MET A 179 -20.60 3.46 -4.42
C MET A 179 -21.55 4.09 -5.44
N MET A 180 -22.19 5.21 -5.10
CA MET A 180 -23.02 5.96 -6.06
C MET A 180 -22.18 6.71 -7.09
N ARG A 181 -21.07 7.30 -6.68
CA ARG A 181 -20.17 8.09 -7.55
C ARG A 181 -19.33 7.21 -8.48
N PHE A 182 -18.87 6.05 -8.00
CA PHE A 182 -17.91 5.16 -8.65
C PHE A 182 -18.40 3.69 -8.69
N PRO A 183 -19.54 3.40 -9.33
CA PRO A 183 -20.11 2.05 -9.36
C PRO A 183 -19.20 0.99 -9.99
N TYR A 184 -18.24 1.39 -10.84
CA TYR A 184 -17.39 0.48 -11.62
C TYR A 184 -15.95 0.40 -11.08
N ARG A 185 -15.71 0.84 -9.84
CA ARG A 185 -14.38 0.87 -9.20
C ARG A 185 -14.26 -0.02 -7.98
N LEU A 186 -13.03 -0.24 -7.52
CA LEU A 186 -12.71 -0.99 -6.31
C LEU A 186 -13.05 -0.19 -5.05
N ILE A 187 -14.27 -0.39 -4.52
CA ILE A 187 -14.68 0.17 -3.22
C ILE A 187 -14.57 -0.91 -2.14
N PRO A 188 -13.67 -0.74 -1.13
CA PRO A 188 -13.49 -1.74 -0.09
C PRO A 188 -14.65 -1.78 0.89
N ARG A 189 -14.84 -2.96 1.50
CA ARG A 189 -15.83 -3.17 2.57
C ARG A 189 -15.37 -2.47 3.85
N LEU A 190 -16.33 -1.94 4.61
CA LEU A 190 -16.08 -1.46 5.97
C LEU A 190 -16.18 -2.63 6.97
N PRO A 191 -15.43 -2.56 8.09
CA PRO A 191 -15.58 -3.53 9.18
C PRO A 191 -17.01 -3.51 9.75
N PRO A 192 -17.51 -4.58 10.39
CA PRO A 192 -18.91 -4.64 10.82
C PRO A 192 -19.31 -3.56 11.85
N LYS A 193 -20.56 -3.09 11.74
CA LYS A 193 -21.22 -2.27 12.76
C LYS A 193 -21.59 -3.18 13.94
N LYS A 194 -20.78 -3.16 15.01
CA LYS A 194 -20.99 -3.99 16.21
C LYS A 194 -22.43 -3.87 16.75
N MET A 195 -22.98 -4.98 17.28
CA MET A 195 -24.26 -5.00 18.00
C MET A 195 -24.17 -4.90 19.54
N MET A 196 -22.99 -5.00 20.19
CA MET A 196 -22.83 -4.70 21.63
C MET A 196 -21.34 -4.72 22.04
N GLY A 197 -20.92 -3.84 22.98
CA GLY A 197 -19.66 -3.93 23.75
C GLY A 197 -18.35 -4.08 22.96
N GLY A 198 -17.79 -2.96 22.49
CA GLY A 198 -16.44 -2.90 21.90
C GLY A 198 -15.33 -3.20 22.92
N ASN A 199 -14.81 -4.42 23.04
CA ASN A 199 -13.52 -4.63 23.71
C ASN A 199 -12.40 -3.88 22.95
N ARG A 200 -11.30 -3.56 23.65
CA ARG A 200 -10.19 -2.76 23.11
C ARG A 200 -9.64 -3.35 21.80
N GLU A 201 -9.58 -4.67 21.71
CA GLU A 201 -9.10 -5.42 20.55
C GLU A 201 -9.99 -5.16 19.32
N PHE A 202 -11.31 -5.12 19.50
CA PHE A 202 -12.22 -4.83 18.41
C PHE A 202 -12.09 -3.39 17.91
N ILE A 203 -11.94 -2.43 18.82
CA ILE A 203 -11.80 -1.02 18.47
C ILE A 203 -10.50 -0.83 17.65
N GLU A 204 -9.43 -1.51 18.04
CA GLU A 204 -8.16 -1.50 17.33
C GLU A 204 -8.23 -2.19 15.95
N GLN A 205 -8.82 -3.38 15.87
CA GLN A 205 -9.06 -4.05 14.58
C GLN A 205 -9.90 -3.20 13.63
N ARG A 206 -10.93 -2.51 14.16
CA ARG A 206 -11.72 -1.57 13.39
C ARG A 206 -10.87 -0.39 12.91
N ARG A 207 -10.05 0.24 13.78
CA ARG A 207 -9.15 1.34 13.41
C ARG A 207 -8.23 0.93 12.25
N LYS A 208 -7.60 -0.24 12.34
CA LYS A 208 -6.76 -0.82 11.28
C LYS A 208 -7.53 -1.00 9.97
N ALA A 209 -8.72 -1.60 10.00
CA ALA A 209 -9.56 -1.76 8.82
C ALA A 209 -9.99 -0.41 8.20
N LEU A 210 -10.35 0.59 9.02
CA LEU A 210 -10.67 1.94 8.54
C LEU A 210 -9.45 2.62 7.90
N ARG A 211 -8.26 2.44 8.46
CA ARG A 211 -7.00 2.90 7.86
C ARG A 211 -6.79 2.29 6.48
N ARG A 212 -6.94 0.97 6.34
CA ARG A 212 -6.77 0.28 5.05
C ARG A 212 -7.82 0.73 4.03
N PHE A 213 -9.08 0.83 4.45
CA PHE A 213 -10.16 1.39 3.62
C PHE A 213 -9.80 2.78 3.07
N LEU A 214 -9.41 3.72 3.93
CA LEU A 214 -9.08 5.07 3.49
C LEU A 214 -7.83 5.13 2.61
N ASN A 215 -6.80 4.32 2.90
CA ASN A 215 -5.62 4.26 2.04
C ASN A 215 -5.92 3.66 0.66
N LEU A 216 -6.81 2.66 0.56
CA LEU A 216 -7.24 2.14 -0.74
C LEU A 216 -7.95 3.21 -1.57
N ILE A 217 -8.85 3.99 -0.96
CA ILE A 217 -9.55 5.09 -1.63
C ILE A 217 -8.58 6.23 -2.02
N ALA A 218 -7.72 6.66 -1.09
CA ALA A 218 -6.82 7.78 -1.30
C ALA A 218 -5.67 7.45 -2.29
N ARG A 219 -5.39 6.17 -2.53
CA ARG A 219 -4.41 5.70 -3.52
C ARG A 219 -5.05 5.25 -4.83
N HIS A 220 -6.36 5.38 -4.98
CA HIS A 220 -7.05 4.98 -6.20
C HIS A 220 -6.94 6.10 -7.27
N PRO A 221 -6.39 5.83 -8.47
CA PRO A 221 -6.11 6.85 -9.49
C PRO A 221 -7.32 7.69 -9.94
N GLN A 222 -8.52 7.13 -9.89
CA GLN A 222 -9.76 7.83 -10.24
C GLN A 222 -10.45 8.56 -9.07
N MET A 223 -10.04 8.31 -7.82
CA MET A 223 -10.75 8.83 -6.64
C MET A 223 -9.92 9.83 -5.82
N TYR A 224 -8.58 9.70 -5.82
CA TYR A 224 -7.71 10.48 -4.92
C TYR A 224 -7.88 12.02 -5.05
N ASP A 225 -8.28 12.48 -6.23
CA ASP A 225 -8.52 13.90 -6.54
C ASP A 225 -10.01 14.27 -6.72
N ASP A 226 -10.93 13.33 -6.46
CA ASP A 226 -12.35 13.62 -6.54
C ASP A 226 -12.80 14.54 -5.38
N LYS A 227 -13.70 15.47 -5.69
CA LYS A 227 -14.20 16.47 -4.73
C LYS A 227 -14.85 15.81 -3.50
N LEU A 228 -15.56 14.70 -3.66
CA LEU A 228 -16.16 13.95 -2.57
C LEU A 228 -15.07 13.43 -1.60
N VAL A 229 -13.99 12.89 -2.14
CA VAL A 229 -12.87 12.33 -1.38
C VAL A 229 -12.11 13.44 -0.67
N LYS A 230 -11.76 14.53 -1.38
CA LYS A 230 -11.11 15.71 -0.77
C LYS A 230 -11.97 16.32 0.34
N PHE A 231 -13.29 16.39 0.16
CA PHE A 231 -14.20 16.87 1.19
C PHE A 231 -14.15 15.98 2.45
N PHE A 232 -14.15 14.65 2.29
CA PHE A 232 -14.02 13.73 3.42
C PHE A 232 -12.72 13.91 4.20
N PHE A 233 -11.62 14.28 3.55
CA PHE A 233 -10.33 14.49 4.23
C PHE A 233 -10.12 15.91 4.79
N SER A 234 -10.89 16.90 4.37
CA SER A 234 -10.63 18.32 4.70
C SER A 234 -11.73 19.00 5.51
N TYR A 235 -12.97 18.51 5.47
CA TYR A 235 -14.07 19.16 6.21
C TYR A 235 -13.92 18.98 7.73
N SER A 236 -13.78 20.08 8.47
CA SER A 236 -13.56 20.10 9.92
C SER A 236 -14.83 20.31 10.76
N GLY A 237 -16.00 20.41 10.13
CA GLY A 237 -17.27 20.59 10.85
C GLY A 237 -17.76 19.29 11.52
N THR A 238 -18.66 19.45 12.51
CA THR A 238 -19.09 18.37 13.41
C THR A 238 -20.11 17.39 12.80
N ASP A 239 -20.90 17.81 11.81
CA ASP A 239 -21.89 16.95 11.14
C ASP A 239 -21.45 16.57 9.72
N MET A 240 -20.37 15.81 9.65
CA MET A 240 -19.77 15.36 8.39
C MET A 240 -20.75 14.55 7.53
N GLN A 241 -21.46 13.60 8.12
CA GLN A 241 -22.40 12.73 7.42
C GLN A 241 -23.52 13.53 6.72
N HIS A 242 -24.22 14.41 7.44
CA HIS A 242 -25.30 15.20 6.84
C HIS A 242 -24.75 16.16 5.79
N LYS A 243 -23.67 16.89 6.12
CA LYS A 243 -23.12 17.91 5.22
C LYS A 243 -22.62 17.31 3.91
N MET A 244 -21.96 16.16 3.95
CA MET A 244 -21.52 15.46 2.74
C MET A 244 -22.70 15.05 1.85
N LYS A 245 -23.76 14.47 2.43
CA LYS A 245 -24.97 14.09 1.67
C LYS A 245 -25.71 15.29 1.10
N GLU A 246 -25.65 16.45 1.77
CA GLU A 246 -26.22 17.71 1.29
C GLU A 246 -25.42 18.27 0.10
N VAL A 247 -24.10 18.42 0.25
CA VAL A 247 -23.22 19.03 -0.76
C VAL A 247 -23.16 18.22 -2.05
N PHE A 248 -23.16 16.88 -1.93
CA PHE A 248 -23.03 15.98 -3.07
C PHE A 248 -24.36 15.28 -3.42
N ARG A 249 -25.49 15.86 -3.02
CA ARG A 249 -26.81 15.34 -3.37
C ARG A 249 -26.97 15.29 -4.89
N GLY A 250 -27.35 14.13 -5.42
CA GLY A 250 -27.56 13.95 -6.86
C GLY A 250 -26.27 14.05 -7.68
N ILE A 251 -25.10 13.87 -7.06
CA ILE A 251 -23.83 13.80 -7.78
C ILE A 251 -23.92 12.73 -8.89
N PRO A 252 -23.62 13.07 -10.16
CA PRO A 252 -23.64 12.10 -11.23
C PRO A 252 -22.52 11.06 -11.06
N ASP A 253 -22.79 9.84 -11.53
CA ASP A 253 -21.80 8.77 -11.54
C ASP A 253 -20.64 9.06 -12.52
N GLU A 254 -19.58 8.26 -12.43
CA GLU A 254 -18.41 8.37 -13.29
C GLU A 254 -18.69 8.18 -14.79
N PHE A 255 -19.70 7.39 -15.17
CA PHE A 255 -20.07 7.23 -16.58
C PHE A 255 -20.69 8.52 -17.12
N MET A 256 -21.56 9.16 -16.35
CA MET A 256 -22.22 10.41 -16.74
C MET A 256 -21.27 11.61 -16.83
N THR A 257 -20.08 11.52 -16.23
CA THR A 257 -19.09 12.61 -16.15
C THR A 257 -17.83 12.36 -16.96
N SER A 258 -17.59 11.13 -17.39
CA SER A 258 -16.38 10.73 -18.10
C SER A 258 -16.41 11.15 -19.57
N ASN A 259 -15.33 11.77 -20.04
CA ASN A 259 -15.11 12.05 -21.46
C ASN A 259 -14.89 10.79 -22.31
N LEU A 260 -14.54 9.67 -21.68
CA LEU A 260 -14.36 8.37 -22.36
C LEU A 260 -15.67 7.62 -22.56
N ALA A 261 -16.76 8.03 -21.88
CA ALA A 261 -18.02 7.30 -21.92
C ALA A 261 -18.61 7.23 -23.33
N SER A 262 -18.49 8.30 -24.13
CA SER A 262 -19.00 8.33 -25.52
C SER A 262 -18.22 7.44 -26.49
N GLN A 263 -16.97 7.09 -26.15
CA GLN A 263 -16.07 6.27 -26.98
C GLN A 263 -15.83 4.88 -26.38
N ALA A 264 -16.61 4.50 -25.36
CA ALA A 264 -16.33 3.31 -24.56
C ALA A 264 -16.28 2.02 -25.40
N LYS A 265 -17.07 1.94 -26.47
CA LYS A 265 -17.05 0.82 -27.41
C LYS A 265 -15.67 0.62 -28.07
N ASP A 266 -14.99 1.70 -28.44
CA ASP A 266 -13.69 1.64 -29.11
C ASP A 266 -12.56 1.28 -28.13
N LEU A 267 -12.80 1.47 -26.83
CA LEU A 267 -11.86 1.14 -25.76
C LEU A 267 -11.88 -0.34 -25.38
N VAL A 268 -12.89 -1.11 -25.81
CA VAL A 268 -13.10 -2.51 -25.42
C VAL A 268 -12.74 -3.44 -26.58
N PRO A 269 -11.57 -4.12 -26.55
CA PRO A 269 -11.20 -5.12 -27.56
C PRO A 269 -12.19 -6.29 -27.66
N MET A 270 -12.23 -6.94 -28.83
CA MET A 270 -13.14 -8.07 -29.10
C MET A 270 -12.88 -9.29 -28.20
N ASP A 271 -11.66 -9.47 -27.70
CA ASP A 271 -11.28 -10.56 -26.80
C ASP A 271 -11.44 -10.21 -25.31
N THR A 272 -11.98 -9.02 -24.97
CA THR A 272 -12.09 -8.54 -23.58
C THR A 272 -12.76 -9.55 -22.66
N GLN A 273 -13.82 -10.22 -23.12
CA GLN A 273 -14.54 -11.20 -22.29
C GLN A 273 -13.64 -12.39 -21.90
N THR A 274 -12.85 -12.88 -22.85
CA THR A 274 -11.88 -13.97 -22.62
C THR A 274 -10.77 -13.51 -21.68
N GLN A 275 -10.20 -12.32 -21.92
CA GLN A 275 -9.15 -11.76 -21.07
C GLN A 275 -9.63 -11.50 -19.64
N LEU A 276 -10.86 -11.02 -19.49
CA LEU A 276 -11.49 -10.84 -18.18
C LEU A 276 -11.69 -12.18 -17.47
N GLY A 277 -12.13 -13.22 -18.18
CA GLY A 277 -12.25 -14.58 -17.63
C GLY A 277 -10.92 -15.09 -17.08
N ASN A 278 -9.85 -14.99 -17.88
CA ASN A 278 -8.49 -15.37 -17.48
C ASN A 278 -8.00 -14.55 -16.27
N SER A 279 -8.23 -13.24 -16.29
CA SER A 279 -7.81 -12.32 -15.22
C SER A 279 -8.54 -12.60 -13.91
N LYS A 280 -9.85 -12.86 -13.97
CA LYS A 280 -10.64 -13.24 -12.79
C LYS A 280 -10.12 -14.51 -12.15
N GLU A 281 -9.79 -15.53 -12.95
CA GLU A 281 -9.25 -16.77 -12.43
C GLU A 281 -7.87 -16.58 -11.81
N HIS A 282 -6.99 -15.82 -12.46
CA HIS A 282 -5.69 -15.46 -11.91
C HIS A 282 -5.81 -14.72 -10.57
N VAL A 283 -6.65 -13.68 -10.51
CA VAL A 283 -6.89 -12.92 -9.28
C VAL A 283 -7.51 -13.80 -8.18
N ARG A 284 -8.35 -14.77 -8.53
CA ARG A 284 -8.91 -15.75 -7.59
C ARG A 284 -7.81 -16.64 -6.99
N ILE A 285 -6.86 -17.11 -7.80
CA ILE A 285 -5.71 -17.89 -7.33
C ILE A 285 -4.86 -17.06 -6.36
N VAL A 286 -4.53 -15.82 -6.74
CA VAL A 286 -3.78 -14.88 -5.88
C VAL A 286 -4.52 -14.65 -4.56
N TYR A 287 -5.83 -14.39 -4.60
CA TYR A 287 -6.66 -14.22 -3.41
C TYR A 287 -6.61 -15.42 -2.46
N ASN A 288 -6.76 -16.64 -2.98
CA ASN A 288 -6.70 -17.84 -2.14
C ASN A 288 -5.34 -17.99 -1.45
N SER A 289 -4.25 -17.69 -2.16
CA SER A 289 -2.91 -17.72 -1.58
C SER A 289 -2.72 -16.63 -0.53
N VAL A 290 -3.16 -15.40 -0.80
CA VAL A 290 -3.07 -14.26 0.13
C VAL A 290 -3.87 -14.51 1.40
N CYS A 291 -5.05 -15.12 1.31
CA CYS A 291 -5.82 -15.54 2.49
C CYS A 291 -5.01 -16.51 3.38
N LYS A 292 -4.41 -17.54 2.77
CA LYS A 292 -3.58 -18.49 3.53
C LYS A 292 -2.34 -17.83 4.13
N LEU A 293 -1.68 -16.94 3.39
CA LEU A 293 -0.54 -16.17 3.89
C LEU A 293 -0.92 -15.31 5.09
N LYS A 294 -2.10 -14.67 5.04
CA LYS A 294 -2.63 -13.91 6.16
C LYS A 294 -2.84 -14.79 7.39
N ASP A 295 -3.52 -15.93 7.24
CA ASP A 295 -3.78 -16.85 8.35
C ASP A 295 -2.48 -17.35 8.98
N ILE A 296 -1.43 -17.56 8.16
CA ILE A 296 -0.09 -17.93 8.64
C ILE A 296 0.55 -16.77 9.41
N ALA A 297 0.56 -15.56 8.87
CA ALA A 297 1.13 -14.38 9.51
C ALA A 297 0.41 -14.04 10.83
N GLU A 298 -0.91 -14.15 10.90
CA GLU A 298 -1.67 -14.00 12.17
C GLU A 298 -1.21 -14.99 13.23
N ARG A 299 -0.97 -16.25 12.85
CA ARG A 299 -0.42 -17.26 13.78
C ARG A 299 1.01 -16.97 14.19
N MET A 300 1.83 -16.40 13.31
CA MET A 300 3.20 -15.99 13.63
C MET A 300 3.22 -14.88 14.68
N VAL A 301 2.46 -13.79 14.45
CA VAL A 301 2.27 -12.70 15.42
C VAL A 301 1.74 -13.22 16.76
N THR A 302 0.73 -14.09 16.73
CA THR A 302 0.16 -14.68 17.95
C THR A 302 1.20 -15.50 18.71
N ARG A 303 2.01 -16.29 18.01
CA ARG A 303 3.08 -17.09 18.62
C ARG A 303 4.16 -16.21 19.24
N ALA A 304 4.63 -15.18 18.53
CA ALA A 304 5.62 -14.24 19.05
C ALA A 304 5.10 -13.49 20.29
N THR A 305 3.83 -13.08 20.27
CA THR A 305 3.15 -12.45 21.42
C THR A 305 3.10 -13.40 22.62
N ASN A 306 2.68 -14.64 22.42
CA ASN A 306 2.60 -15.62 23.51
C ASN A 306 3.98 -15.96 24.06
N TYR A 307 4.98 -16.15 23.18
CA TYR A 307 6.36 -16.37 23.60
C TYR A 307 6.89 -15.22 24.47
N ALA A 308 6.61 -13.96 24.09
CA ALA A 308 6.96 -12.81 24.92
C ALA A 308 6.29 -12.85 26.31
N CYS A 309 5.00 -13.19 26.37
CA CYS A 309 4.29 -13.34 27.64
C CYS A 309 4.89 -14.44 28.52
N ASP A 310 5.19 -15.61 27.94
CA ASP A 310 5.76 -16.75 28.66
C ASP A 310 7.14 -16.42 29.23
N MET A 311 7.99 -15.74 28.46
CA MET A 311 9.33 -15.33 28.92
C MET A 311 9.25 -14.30 30.05
N LEU A 312 8.30 -13.37 30.00
CA LEU A 312 8.08 -12.44 31.11
C LEU A 312 7.63 -13.16 32.38
N GLN A 313 6.66 -14.06 32.27
CA GLN A 313 6.17 -14.83 33.40
C GLN A 313 7.27 -15.71 34.01
N PHE A 314 8.09 -16.35 33.17
CA PHE A 314 9.23 -17.13 33.64
C PHE A 314 10.22 -16.25 34.43
N GLY A 315 10.56 -15.07 33.90
CA GLY A 315 11.42 -14.11 34.60
C GLY A 315 10.81 -13.64 35.93
N GLN A 316 9.49 -13.40 35.98
CA GLN A 316 8.80 -13.02 37.21
C GLN A 316 8.91 -14.10 38.29
N GLU A 317 8.78 -15.38 37.95
CA GLU A 317 8.95 -16.48 38.90
C GLU A 317 10.39 -16.56 39.43
N LEU A 318 11.41 -16.37 38.58
CA LEU A 318 12.80 -16.27 39.06
C LEU A 318 12.99 -15.09 40.02
N SER A 319 12.39 -13.95 39.72
CA SER A 319 12.41 -12.79 40.61
C SER A 319 11.71 -13.08 41.94
N HIS A 320 10.57 -13.80 41.93
CA HIS A 320 9.90 -14.23 43.15
C HIS A 320 10.80 -15.13 44.00
N LEU A 321 11.44 -16.15 43.39
CA LEU A 321 12.38 -17.04 44.09
C LEU A 321 13.59 -16.28 44.64
N SER A 322 14.10 -15.30 43.90
CA SER A 322 15.22 -14.46 44.35
C SER A 322 14.88 -13.62 45.58
N ASN A 323 13.64 -13.14 45.67
CA ASN A 323 13.17 -12.27 46.76
C ASN A 323 12.54 -13.04 47.94
N ASP A 324 12.57 -14.38 47.93
CA ASP A 324 12.06 -15.20 49.03
C ASP A 324 12.93 -14.99 50.30
N ASN A 325 12.32 -14.44 51.34
CA ASN A 325 12.99 -14.19 52.62
C ASN A 325 12.71 -15.29 53.66
N THR A 326 12.16 -16.43 53.24
CA THR A 326 11.89 -17.56 54.13
C THR A 326 13.19 -18.04 54.80
N PRO A 327 13.26 -18.10 56.14
CA PRO A 327 14.46 -18.56 56.83
C PRO A 327 14.77 -20.02 56.49
N ILE A 328 15.98 -20.28 56.01
CA ILE A 328 16.44 -21.64 55.67
C ILE A 328 17.29 -22.17 56.82
N SER A 329 16.92 -23.33 57.37
CA SER A 329 17.62 -23.94 58.49
C SER A 329 18.68 -24.93 58.05
N ALA A 330 19.68 -25.14 58.91
CA ALA A 330 20.66 -26.22 58.73
C ALA A 330 20.00 -27.61 58.76
N TRP A 331 18.84 -27.76 59.40
CA TRP A 331 18.05 -29.00 59.35
C TRP A 331 17.52 -29.29 57.93
N ALA A 332 17.11 -28.26 57.19
CA ALA A 332 16.60 -28.41 55.84
C ALA A 332 17.70 -28.58 54.77
N THR A 333 18.84 -27.91 54.93
CA THR A 333 19.92 -27.87 53.92
C THR A 333 21.11 -28.77 54.21
N GLY A 334 21.31 -29.19 55.47
CA GLY A 334 22.51 -29.90 55.89
C GLY A 334 23.77 -29.08 55.58
N THR A 335 24.57 -29.56 54.63
CA THR A 335 25.78 -28.89 54.13
C THR A 335 25.64 -28.34 52.70
N ASN A 336 24.43 -28.34 52.13
CA ASN A 336 24.17 -27.92 50.75
C ASN A 336 23.84 -26.42 50.68
N ASP A 337 24.69 -25.64 50.02
CA ASP A 337 24.56 -24.19 49.85
C ASP A 337 24.03 -23.77 48.46
N THR A 338 23.64 -24.72 47.61
CA THR A 338 23.21 -24.50 46.23
C THR A 338 22.12 -23.44 46.13
N TRP A 339 21.12 -23.48 47.02
CA TRP A 339 20.02 -22.53 47.00
C TRP A 339 20.49 -21.09 47.21
N SER A 340 21.45 -20.83 48.10
CA SER A 340 21.96 -19.47 48.35
C SER A 340 22.64 -18.89 47.10
N HIS A 341 23.35 -19.73 46.35
CA HIS A 341 23.96 -19.35 45.08
C HIS A 341 22.90 -19.08 44.01
N LEU A 342 21.95 -20.01 43.83
CA LEU A 342 20.85 -19.87 42.87
C LEU A 342 20.01 -18.62 43.14
N GLN A 343 19.64 -18.38 44.40
CA GLN A 343 18.81 -17.25 44.81
C GLN A 343 19.43 -15.90 44.43
N LYS A 344 20.76 -15.75 44.55
CA LYS A 344 21.49 -14.54 44.12
C LYS A 344 21.52 -14.37 42.60
N GLY A 345 21.57 -15.47 41.85
CA GLY A 345 21.56 -15.44 40.39
C GLY A 345 20.22 -15.17 39.76
N PHE A 346 19.15 -15.70 40.35
CA PHE A 346 17.81 -15.61 39.78
C PHE A 346 17.37 -14.16 39.52
N LYS A 347 17.81 -13.19 40.33
CA LYS A 347 17.58 -11.77 40.03
C LYS A 347 18.20 -11.35 38.70
N HIS A 348 19.46 -11.69 38.45
CA HIS A 348 20.14 -11.32 37.20
C HIS A 348 19.52 -12.05 35.99
N VAL A 349 19.24 -13.35 36.13
CA VAL A 349 18.58 -14.13 35.06
C VAL A 349 17.18 -13.58 34.75
N SER A 350 16.42 -13.16 35.77
CA SER A 350 15.07 -12.59 35.59
C SER A 350 15.06 -11.34 34.70
N VAL A 351 16.09 -10.50 34.80
CA VAL A 351 16.23 -9.29 33.97
C VAL A 351 16.43 -9.65 32.50
N GLU A 352 17.25 -10.66 32.22
CA GLU A 352 17.47 -11.12 30.85
C GLU A 352 16.21 -11.76 30.24
N TYR A 353 15.41 -12.51 31.04
CA TYR A 353 14.11 -13.03 30.58
C TYR A 353 13.10 -11.92 30.27
N ALA A 354 13.10 -10.82 31.04
CA ALA A 354 12.32 -9.63 30.73
C ALA A 354 12.82 -8.96 29.43
N ALA A 355 14.13 -8.95 29.17
CA ALA A 355 14.69 -8.46 27.92
C ALA A 355 14.28 -9.32 26.72
N ILE A 356 14.29 -10.66 26.85
CA ILE A 356 13.75 -11.58 25.82
C ILE A 356 12.29 -11.23 25.51
N SER A 357 11.47 -11.08 26.56
CA SER A 357 10.06 -10.70 26.41
C SER A 357 9.88 -9.39 25.63
N GLU A 358 10.64 -8.34 25.98
CA GLU A 358 10.58 -7.05 25.29
C GLU A 358 10.97 -7.17 23.80
N LYS A 359 12.04 -7.91 23.48
CA LYS A 359 12.47 -8.12 22.09
C LYS A 359 11.44 -8.90 21.29
N SER A 360 10.87 -9.97 21.84
CA SER A 360 9.82 -10.74 21.16
C SER A 360 8.50 -9.99 21.05
N SER A 361 8.16 -9.13 22.01
CA SER A 361 7.01 -8.24 21.90
C SER A 361 7.19 -7.21 20.79
N THR A 362 8.42 -6.68 20.63
CA THR A 362 8.78 -5.79 19.53
C THR A 362 8.69 -6.50 18.18
N GLU A 363 9.20 -7.73 18.08
CA GLU A 363 9.05 -8.58 16.89
C GLU A 363 7.57 -8.75 16.51
N ALA A 364 6.73 -9.14 17.47
CA ALA A 364 5.31 -9.34 17.24
C ALA A 364 4.61 -8.08 16.73
N ALA A 365 4.95 -6.91 17.32
CA ALA A 365 4.39 -5.63 16.90
C ALA A 365 4.86 -5.20 15.50
N ASP A 366 6.14 -5.39 15.19
CA ASP A 366 6.70 -5.10 13.86
C ASP A 366 6.11 -6.02 12.79
N GLU A 367 5.95 -7.31 13.08
CA GLU A 367 5.35 -8.28 12.16
C GLU A 367 3.86 -7.98 11.92
N ASP A 368 3.10 -7.66 12.97
CA ASP A 368 1.70 -7.25 12.87
C ASP A 368 1.54 -6.01 11.97
N GLU A 369 2.32 -4.95 12.21
CA GLU A 369 2.16 -3.68 11.51
C GLU A 369 2.78 -3.67 10.09
N ARG A 370 3.91 -4.35 9.87
CA ARG A 370 4.65 -4.27 8.59
C ARG A 370 4.36 -5.42 7.64
N VAL A 371 3.96 -6.58 8.17
CA VAL A 371 3.68 -7.77 7.36
C VAL A 371 2.19 -8.04 7.31
N LEU A 372 1.56 -8.32 8.45
CA LEU A 372 0.16 -8.74 8.51
C LEU A 372 -0.79 -7.64 7.98
N GLU A 373 -0.56 -6.38 8.34
CA GLU A 373 -1.37 -5.26 7.85
C GLU A 373 -1.23 -5.04 6.33
N LYS A 374 -0.04 -5.27 5.74
CA LYS A 374 0.15 -5.20 4.28
C LYS A 374 -0.54 -6.36 3.56
N ILE A 375 -0.45 -7.57 4.09
CA ILE A 375 -1.19 -8.73 3.56
C ILE A 375 -2.70 -8.46 3.64
N SER A 376 -3.19 -7.94 4.76
CA SER A 376 -4.59 -7.58 4.96
C SER A 376 -5.05 -6.48 4.00
N PHE A 377 -4.20 -5.48 3.73
CA PHE A 377 -4.47 -4.42 2.76
C PHE A 377 -4.65 -4.99 1.36
N PHE A 378 -3.76 -5.88 0.93
CA PHE A 378 -3.86 -6.50 -0.38
C PHE A 378 -5.08 -7.43 -0.46
N GLN A 379 -5.37 -8.18 0.60
CA GLN A 379 -6.59 -9.00 0.70
C GLN A 379 -7.86 -8.14 0.53
N ASP A 380 -7.97 -7.01 1.22
CA ASP A 380 -9.14 -6.12 1.15
C ASP A 380 -9.35 -5.61 -0.29
N MET A 381 -8.26 -5.32 -1.01
CA MET A 381 -8.31 -4.92 -2.42
C MET A 381 -8.76 -6.05 -3.35
N LEU A 382 -8.28 -7.28 -3.14
CA LEU A 382 -8.70 -8.46 -3.91
C LEU A 382 -10.17 -8.81 -3.68
N ILE A 383 -10.66 -8.65 -2.44
CA ILE A 383 -12.08 -8.77 -2.10
C ILE A 383 -12.89 -7.71 -2.86
N SER A 384 -12.41 -6.46 -2.89
CA SER A 384 -13.05 -5.36 -3.61
C SER A 384 -13.16 -5.66 -5.12
N TYR A 385 -12.17 -6.34 -5.69
CA TYR A 385 -12.18 -6.75 -7.11
C TYR A 385 -13.21 -7.83 -7.40
N ARG A 386 -13.28 -8.85 -6.55
CA ARG A 386 -14.34 -9.86 -6.65
C ARG A 386 -15.72 -9.22 -6.58
N ASP A 387 -15.93 -8.31 -5.64
CA ASP A 387 -17.21 -7.62 -5.46
C ASP A 387 -17.53 -6.72 -6.66
N LEU A 388 -16.53 -6.07 -7.25
CA LEU A 388 -16.70 -5.29 -8.49
C LEU A 388 -17.11 -6.18 -9.67
N CYS A 389 -16.47 -7.34 -9.84
CA CYS A 389 -16.86 -8.30 -10.88
C CYS A 389 -18.32 -8.74 -10.70
N GLU A 390 -18.73 -9.02 -9.46
CA GLU A 390 -20.11 -9.37 -9.14
C GLU A 390 -21.09 -8.22 -9.45
N ARG A 391 -20.73 -6.97 -9.13
CA ARG A 391 -21.52 -5.78 -9.49
C ARG A 391 -21.68 -5.62 -11.00
N HIS A 392 -20.62 -5.86 -11.77
CA HIS A 392 -20.70 -5.81 -13.23
C HIS A 392 -21.64 -6.90 -13.77
N GLU A 393 -21.46 -8.15 -13.34
CA GLU A 393 -22.21 -9.31 -13.83
C GLU A 393 -23.69 -9.26 -13.46
N LYS A 394 -24.00 -9.00 -12.18
CA LYS A 394 -25.38 -8.98 -11.65
C LYS A 394 -26.08 -7.63 -11.80
N GLY A 395 -25.33 -6.57 -12.08
CA GLY A 395 -25.86 -5.24 -12.34
C GLY A 395 -25.89 -4.94 -13.82
N VAL A 396 -24.87 -4.23 -14.31
CA VAL A 396 -24.83 -3.64 -15.66
C VAL A 396 -25.09 -4.67 -16.76
N LEU A 397 -24.38 -5.81 -16.73
CA LEU A 397 -24.48 -6.83 -17.77
C LEU A 397 -25.86 -7.48 -17.77
N GLN A 398 -26.37 -7.87 -16.59
CA GLN A 398 -27.69 -8.48 -16.47
C GLN A 398 -28.80 -7.51 -16.87
N ASP A 399 -28.71 -6.24 -16.48
CA ASP A 399 -29.70 -5.22 -16.83
C ASP A 399 -29.71 -4.92 -18.33
N HIS A 400 -28.54 -4.88 -18.98
CA HIS A 400 -28.43 -4.79 -20.43
C HIS A 400 -29.09 -5.99 -21.14
N GLN A 401 -28.82 -7.22 -20.68
CA GLN A 401 -29.45 -8.43 -21.22
C GLN A 401 -30.98 -8.42 -21.04
N ARG A 402 -31.48 -7.98 -19.89
CA ARG A 402 -32.93 -7.83 -19.63
C ARG A 402 -33.58 -6.81 -20.56
N ALA A 403 -32.91 -5.69 -20.84
CA ALA A 403 -33.41 -4.68 -21.78
C ALA A 403 -33.54 -5.23 -23.21
N ILE A 404 -32.54 -6.00 -23.68
CA ILE A 404 -32.60 -6.69 -24.98
C ILE A 404 -33.75 -7.71 -25.00
N ALA A 405 -33.91 -8.51 -23.95
CA ALA A 405 -34.99 -9.49 -23.88
C ALA A 405 -36.38 -8.83 -23.93
N LYS A 406 -36.55 -7.70 -23.23
CA LYS A 406 -37.78 -6.91 -23.21
C LYS A 406 -38.12 -6.31 -24.58
N MET A 407 -37.12 -5.85 -25.33
CA MET A 407 -37.27 -5.46 -26.73
C MET A 407 -37.82 -6.60 -27.60
N GLY A 408 -37.26 -7.81 -27.44
CA GLY A 408 -37.76 -9.00 -28.14
C GLY A 408 -39.24 -9.29 -27.84
N GLN A 409 -39.69 -9.06 -26.60
CA GLN A 409 -41.09 -9.19 -26.23
C GLN A 409 -41.98 -8.13 -26.89
N TYR A 410 -41.54 -6.87 -26.94
CA TYR A 410 -42.31 -5.80 -27.61
C TYR A 410 -42.43 -6.04 -29.12
N LYS A 411 -41.34 -6.46 -29.78
CA LYS A 411 -41.38 -6.81 -31.22
C LYS A 411 -42.34 -7.98 -31.48
N LYS A 412 -42.33 -9.03 -30.65
CA LYS A 412 -43.31 -10.13 -30.73
C LYS A 412 -44.75 -9.68 -30.54
N LYS A 413 -45.02 -8.85 -29.52
CA LYS A 413 -46.37 -8.29 -29.25
C LYS A 413 -46.88 -7.41 -30.38
N LYS A 414 -46.01 -6.59 -30.98
CA LYS A 414 -46.34 -5.78 -32.14
C LYS A 414 -46.74 -6.67 -33.31
N MET A 415 -45.92 -7.68 -33.64
CA MET A 415 -46.23 -8.63 -34.71
C MET A 415 -47.59 -9.33 -34.50
N SER A 416 -47.88 -9.79 -33.27
CA SER A 416 -49.19 -10.40 -32.99
C SER A 416 -50.35 -9.42 -33.13
N ALA A 417 -50.20 -8.18 -32.66
CA ALA A 417 -51.26 -7.15 -32.72
C ALA A 417 -51.55 -6.70 -34.17
N THR A 418 -50.54 -6.67 -35.03
CA THR A 418 -50.69 -6.38 -36.47
C THR A 418 -51.41 -7.51 -37.21
N VAL A 419 -51.19 -8.77 -36.80
CA VAL A 419 -51.86 -9.94 -37.40
C VAL A 419 -53.30 -10.10 -36.91
N SER A 420 -53.61 -9.70 -35.67
CA SER A 420 -54.95 -9.84 -35.08
C SER A 420 -55.93 -8.72 -35.40
N SER A 421 -55.63 -7.82 -36.36
CA SER A 421 -56.45 -6.65 -36.70
C SER A 421 -56.83 -5.79 -35.48
N SER A 422 -55.94 -5.68 -34.50
CA SER A 422 -56.16 -4.83 -33.32
C SER A 422 -56.15 -3.35 -33.69
N GLU A 423 -56.80 -2.51 -32.86
CA GLU A 423 -56.91 -1.07 -33.09
C GLU A 423 -55.56 -0.41 -33.40
N ALA A 424 -55.52 0.47 -34.39
CA ALA A 424 -54.30 1.16 -34.85
C ALA A 424 -53.56 1.87 -33.69
N GLY A 425 -54.29 2.41 -32.71
CA GLY A 425 -53.70 3.05 -31.53
C GLY A 425 -52.90 2.11 -30.62
N ALA A 426 -53.24 0.81 -30.57
CA ALA A 426 -52.47 -0.17 -29.80
C ALA A 426 -51.12 -0.49 -30.47
N VAL A 427 -51.08 -0.50 -31.81
CA VAL A 427 -49.85 -0.70 -32.58
C VAL A 427 -48.93 0.52 -32.45
N GLU A 428 -49.48 1.73 -32.55
CA GLU A 428 -48.72 2.99 -32.38
C GLU A 428 -48.11 3.13 -30.98
N GLN A 429 -48.86 2.77 -29.92
CA GLN A 429 -48.31 2.73 -28.55
C GLN A 429 -47.17 1.70 -28.40
N LEU A 430 -47.23 0.57 -29.10
CA LEU A 430 -46.15 -0.42 -29.11
C LEU A 430 -44.93 0.07 -29.88
N GLU A 431 -45.12 0.87 -30.94
CA GLU A 431 -44.03 1.51 -31.67
C GLU A 431 -43.28 2.52 -30.80
N GLN A 432 -43.99 3.38 -30.08
CA GLN A 432 -43.37 4.32 -29.15
C GLN A 432 -42.56 3.58 -28.06
N LYS A 433 -43.13 2.52 -27.48
CA LYS A 433 -42.41 1.67 -26.50
C LYS A 433 -41.18 0.99 -27.08
N ILE A 434 -41.18 0.65 -28.37
CA ILE A 434 -40.00 0.10 -29.05
C ILE A 434 -38.94 1.19 -29.19
N LEU A 435 -39.29 2.38 -29.67
CA LEU A 435 -38.33 3.48 -29.82
C LEU A 435 -37.67 3.87 -28.47
N ASP A 436 -38.48 3.99 -27.42
CA ASP A 436 -37.97 4.28 -26.07
C ASP A 436 -37.02 3.16 -25.57
N GLN A 437 -37.37 1.91 -25.86
CA GLN A 437 -36.56 0.75 -25.47
C GLN A 437 -35.27 0.63 -26.31
N GLU A 438 -35.25 1.07 -27.57
CA GLU A 438 -34.04 1.14 -28.40
C GLU A 438 -33.05 2.16 -27.82
N SER A 439 -33.54 3.34 -27.43
CA SER A 439 -32.73 4.35 -26.75
C SER A 439 -32.16 3.84 -25.42
N GLN A 440 -32.99 3.14 -24.63
CA GLN A 440 -32.53 2.52 -23.38
C GLN A 440 -31.46 1.45 -23.61
N ILE A 441 -31.63 0.58 -24.61
CA ILE A 441 -30.63 -0.45 -24.96
C ILE A 441 -29.31 0.22 -25.35
N ALA A 442 -29.34 1.21 -26.23
CA ALA A 442 -28.12 1.91 -26.65
C ALA A 442 -27.37 2.54 -25.45
N ASN A 443 -28.10 3.16 -24.52
CA ASN A 443 -27.50 3.71 -23.30
C ASN A 443 -26.92 2.62 -22.39
N MET A 444 -27.63 1.50 -22.21
CA MET A 444 -27.17 0.37 -21.39
C MET A 444 -25.99 -0.36 -22.02
N GLU A 445 -25.97 -0.49 -23.34
CA GLU A 445 -24.86 -1.05 -24.10
C GLU A 445 -23.59 -0.20 -23.91
N ASN A 446 -23.72 1.12 -24.04
CA ASN A 446 -22.59 2.02 -23.83
C ASN A 446 -22.08 2.00 -22.38
N ARG A 447 -23.00 1.95 -21.40
CA ARG A 447 -22.64 1.72 -19.99
C ARG A 447 -21.93 0.39 -19.76
N ASN A 448 -22.37 -0.67 -20.44
CA ASN A 448 -21.72 -1.97 -20.38
C ASN A 448 -20.28 -1.91 -20.89
N TYR A 449 -20.05 -1.30 -22.06
CA TYR A 449 -18.70 -1.09 -22.59
C TYR A 449 -17.83 -0.26 -21.62
N TYR A 450 -18.37 0.83 -21.10
CA TYR A 450 -17.63 1.67 -20.15
C TYR A 450 -17.27 0.89 -18.87
N SER A 451 -18.20 0.08 -18.36
CA SER A 451 -17.95 -0.74 -17.18
C SER A 451 -16.88 -1.82 -17.42
N LEU A 452 -16.81 -2.41 -18.63
CA LEU A 452 -15.77 -3.35 -19.03
C LEU A 452 -14.40 -2.67 -19.12
N HIS A 453 -14.34 -1.48 -19.70
CA HIS A 453 -13.12 -0.66 -19.71
C HIS A 453 -12.66 -0.34 -18.29
N CYS A 454 -13.58 0.08 -17.41
CA CYS A 454 -13.25 0.31 -15.99
C CYS A 454 -12.70 -0.95 -15.34
N LEU A 455 -13.34 -2.11 -15.56
CA LEU A 455 -12.92 -3.40 -15.01
C LEU A 455 -11.52 -3.82 -15.50
N GLN A 456 -11.19 -3.54 -16.76
CA GLN A 456 -9.84 -3.71 -17.29
C GLN A 456 -8.83 -2.84 -16.54
N MET A 457 -9.16 -1.57 -16.29
CA MET A 457 -8.29 -0.65 -15.54
C MET A 457 -8.12 -1.07 -14.07
N GLU A 458 -9.20 -1.56 -13.43
CA GLU A 458 -9.14 -2.09 -12.06
C GLU A 458 -8.35 -3.40 -11.99
N THR A 459 -8.40 -4.24 -13.03
CA THR A 459 -7.55 -5.42 -13.15
C THR A 459 -6.07 -5.02 -13.18
N GLN A 460 -5.72 -4.02 -14.01
CA GLN A 460 -4.36 -3.49 -14.04
C GLN A 460 -3.97 -2.86 -12.70
N LEU A 461 -4.91 -2.28 -11.95
CA LEU A 461 -4.66 -1.73 -10.62
C LEU A 461 -4.30 -2.84 -9.62
N ILE A 462 -4.96 -4.00 -9.69
CA ILE A 462 -4.56 -5.18 -8.91
C ILE A 462 -3.12 -5.58 -9.24
N HIS A 463 -2.80 -5.68 -10.53
CA HIS A 463 -1.47 -6.09 -10.98
C HIS A 463 -0.39 -5.06 -10.59
N ALA A 464 -0.68 -3.77 -10.69
CA ALA A 464 0.22 -2.70 -10.26
C ALA A 464 0.52 -2.75 -8.77
N ASN A 465 -0.36 -3.34 -7.96
CA ASN A 465 -0.15 -3.52 -6.53
C ASN A 465 0.50 -4.86 -6.15
N LEU A 466 0.75 -5.78 -7.10
CA LEU A 466 1.42 -7.06 -6.79
C LEU A 466 2.81 -6.87 -6.17
N ASP A 467 3.47 -5.75 -6.46
CA ASP A 467 4.78 -5.43 -5.87
C ASP A 467 4.74 -5.29 -4.34
N ILE A 468 3.55 -5.13 -3.73
CA ILE A 468 3.41 -5.20 -2.27
C ILE A 468 3.93 -6.54 -1.71
N LEU A 469 3.93 -7.60 -2.51
CA LEU A 469 4.47 -8.90 -2.11
C LEU A 469 6.00 -8.85 -1.94
N TYR A 470 6.72 -8.07 -2.75
CA TYR A 470 8.16 -7.86 -2.55
C TYR A 470 8.42 -7.14 -1.22
N ASP A 471 7.62 -6.12 -0.92
CA ASP A 471 7.67 -5.38 0.34
C ASP A 471 7.39 -6.29 1.55
N ILE A 472 6.35 -7.12 1.46
CA ILE A 472 5.97 -8.09 2.50
C ILE A 472 7.11 -9.07 2.77
N LEU A 473 7.68 -9.67 1.72
CA LEU A 473 8.77 -10.63 1.85
C LEU A 473 10.04 -9.97 2.41
N GLY A 474 10.36 -8.77 1.91
CA GLY A 474 11.51 -8.00 2.37
C GLY A 474 11.41 -7.60 3.84
N ASP A 475 10.23 -7.14 4.28
CA ASP A 475 9.99 -6.79 5.68
C ASP A 475 10.00 -8.03 6.58
N MET A 476 9.38 -9.13 6.17
CA MET A 476 9.41 -10.40 6.90
C MET A 476 10.85 -10.87 7.13
N THR A 477 11.68 -10.91 6.08
CA THR A 477 13.08 -11.33 6.21
C THR A 477 13.87 -10.43 7.16
N LYS A 478 13.70 -9.10 7.07
CA LYS A 478 14.40 -8.14 7.94
C LYS A 478 13.97 -8.28 9.39
N ILE A 479 12.67 -8.41 9.66
CA ILE A 479 12.11 -8.57 11.00
C ILE A 479 12.64 -9.86 11.63
N GLN A 480 12.51 -10.98 10.93
CA GLN A 480 12.94 -12.29 11.43
C GLN A 480 14.45 -12.37 11.65
N ALA A 481 15.27 -11.84 10.72
CA ALA A 481 16.72 -11.81 10.89
C ALA A 481 17.15 -10.96 12.10
N LYS A 482 16.54 -9.78 12.26
CA LYS A 482 16.81 -8.89 13.39
C LYS A 482 16.37 -9.53 14.71
N ALA A 483 15.16 -10.07 14.78
CA ALA A 483 14.62 -10.69 16.00
C ALA A 483 15.48 -11.87 16.46
N HIS A 484 15.84 -12.78 15.55
CA HIS A 484 16.72 -13.89 15.88
C HIS A 484 18.12 -13.42 16.33
N GLY A 485 18.68 -12.40 15.69
CA GLY A 485 19.96 -11.82 16.10
C GLY A 485 19.91 -11.19 17.50
N ASP A 486 18.86 -10.42 17.78
CA ASP A 486 18.61 -9.80 19.08
C ASP A 486 18.45 -10.88 20.17
N LEU A 487 17.66 -11.93 19.91
CA LEU A 487 17.46 -13.04 20.85
C LEU A 487 18.74 -13.85 21.09
N ALA A 488 19.49 -14.16 20.03
CA ALA A 488 20.76 -14.89 20.16
C ALA A 488 21.76 -14.15 21.06
N LYS A 489 21.78 -12.81 20.98
CA LYS A 489 22.60 -11.98 21.86
C LYS A 489 22.18 -12.13 23.32
N VAL A 490 20.89 -11.97 23.62
CA VAL A 490 20.39 -12.06 25.01
C VAL A 490 20.61 -13.46 25.59
N TRP A 491 20.37 -14.51 24.82
CA TRP A 491 20.70 -15.88 25.25
C TRP A 491 22.21 -16.08 25.49
N GLY A 492 23.06 -15.44 24.68
CA GLY A 492 24.50 -15.42 24.89
C GLY A 492 24.91 -14.71 26.19
N ASP A 493 24.19 -13.64 26.57
CA ASP A 493 24.43 -12.87 27.80
C ASP A 493 23.95 -13.63 29.06
N ILE A 494 22.94 -14.51 28.93
CA ILE A 494 22.45 -15.38 30.03
C ILE A 494 23.45 -16.46 30.41
N LEU A 495 24.14 -17.07 29.44
CA LEU A 495 25.04 -18.21 29.67
C LEU A 495 26.12 -17.93 30.75
N PRO A 496 26.90 -16.83 30.70
CA PRO A 496 27.89 -16.55 31.74
C PRO A 496 27.25 -16.29 33.11
N ILE A 497 26.01 -15.77 33.17
CA ILE A 497 25.29 -15.62 34.44
C ILE A 497 25.03 -17.00 35.05
N ILE A 498 24.60 -17.97 34.24
CA ILE A 498 24.36 -19.34 34.70
C ILE A 498 25.66 -20.04 35.09
N ASP A 499 26.73 -19.88 34.33
CA ASP A 499 28.03 -20.50 34.65
C ASP A 499 28.57 -20.00 36.00
N ASN A 500 28.35 -18.72 36.31
CA ASN A 500 28.71 -18.12 37.60
C ASN A 500 27.82 -18.59 38.77
N LEU A 501 26.71 -19.32 38.50
CA LEU A 501 25.87 -19.91 39.54
C LEU A 501 26.35 -21.27 40.04
N GLN A 502 27.19 -21.95 39.27
CA GLN A 502 27.82 -23.18 39.73
C GLN A 502 28.89 -22.80 40.77
N GLY A 503 28.64 -23.14 42.04
CA GLY A 503 29.67 -23.09 43.08
C GLY A 503 30.90 -23.93 42.70
N PRO A 504 32.05 -23.77 43.38
CA PRO A 504 33.25 -24.54 43.08
C PRO A 504 32.97 -26.04 43.11
N ARG A 505 33.26 -26.75 42.02
CA ARG A 505 33.08 -28.21 41.93
C ARG A 505 33.90 -28.91 43.02
N PRO A 506 33.37 -29.96 43.68
CA PRO A 506 34.08 -30.68 44.74
C PRO A 506 35.33 -31.46 44.28
N ASP A 507 35.69 -31.45 43.00
CA ASP A 507 36.81 -32.24 42.44
C ASP A 507 38.17 -31.52 42.39
N SER A 508 38.37 -30.45 43.16
CA SER A 508 39.73 -30.01 43.48
C SER A 508 40.20 -30.72 44.74
N PRO A 509 41.25 -31.56 44.69
CA PRO A 509 41.72 -32.29 45.87
C PRO A 509 42.30 -31.28 46.86
N ALA A 510 41.49 -30.89 47.83
CA ALA A 510 41.96 -30.15 48.98
C ALA A 510 43.00 -31.02 49.68
N ARG A 511 44.24 -30.52 49.80
CA ARG A 511 45.26 -31.09 50.68
C ARG A 511 44.68 -31.19 52.08
N LEU A 512 44.28 -32.39 52.46
CA LEU A 512 44.00 -32.75 53.85
C LEU A 512 45.30 -32.58 54.63
N SER A 513 45.39 -31.52 55.44
CA SER A 513 46.32 -31.48 56.56
C SER A 513 45.69 -32.28 57.69
N PRO A 514 46.37 -33.27 58.29
CA PRO A 514 45.77 -34.05 59.36
C PRO A 514 45.59 -33.19 60.60
N VAL A 515 44.37 -33.18 61.12
CA VAL A 515 44.03 -32.71 62.46
C VAL A 515 44.85 -33.52 63.47
N GLY A 516 45.63 -32.83 64.31
CA GLY A 516 46.43 -33.44 65.36
C GLY A 516 45.57 -34.16 66.39
N SER A 517 45.93 -35.41 66.68
CA SER A 517 45.34 -36.24 67.73
C SER A 517 45.54 -35.63 69.13
N PRO A 518 44.60 -35.84 70.07
CA PRO A 518 44.72 -35.32 71.43
C PRO A 518 45.68 -36.19 72.27
N SER A 519 46.71 -35.57 72.85
CA SER A 519 47.59 -36.22 73.83
C SER A 519 46.90 -36.30 75.19
N SER A 520 46.78 -37.52 75.70
CA SER A 520 46.33 -37.86 77.03
C SER A 520 47.45 -37.73 78.09
N ASN A 521 47.00 -37.51 79.33
CA ASN A 521 47.62 -37.79 80.64
C ASN A 521 48.52 -36.74 81.33
N SER A 522 48.04 -36.25 82.48
CA SER A 522 48.70 -36.53 83.78
C SER A 522 47.84 -36.14 85.01
N HIS A 523 47.53 -37.18 85.80
CA HIS A 523 47.28 -37.32 87.24
C HIS A 523 46.49 -36.30 88.11
N PRO A 524 45.60 -36.81 88.99
CA PRO A 524 45.21 -36.16 90.24
C PRO A 524 46.11 -36.64 91.40
N GLY A 525 46.75 -35.71 92.10
CA GLY A 525 47.44 -35.94 93.38
C GLY A 525 46.59 -35.39 94.53
N ILE A 526 46.23 -36.26 95.47
CA ILE A 526 45.53 -35.96 96.72
C ILE A 526 46.54 -35.51 97.77
N THR A 527 46.21 -34.44 98.50
CA THR A 527 46.53 -34.20 99.92
C THR A 527 45.15 -34.21 100.60
N VAL A 528 44.85 -34.99 101.65
CA VAL A 528 45.58 -35.35 102.87
C VAL A 528 46.19 -36.75 102.85
#